data_AF-A0A1L8CP59-F1
#
_entry.id   AF-A0A1L8CP59-F1
#
_cell.length_a   1.000
_cell.length_b   1.000
_cell.length_c   1.000
_cell.angle_alpha   90.00
_cell.angle_beta   90.00
_cell.angle_gamma   90.00
#
_symmetry.space_group_name_H-M   'P 1'
#
loop_
_entity.id
_entity.type
_entity.pdbx_description
1 polymer ?
#
loop_
_entity_poly.entity_id
_entity_poly.type
_entity_poly.pdbx_seq_one_letter_code
_entity_poly.pdbx_strand_id
1 'polypeptide(L)'
;MSKDLAISVIIMLLGNIQPSWAGDGSHDEKHHNNVDTLYEKSTEYMHTENMKGLLLKKEVVDGYHLTFHVMKAEKDEVQGCEFRFMFRVEQNGAMVQNVIVNSRVRHPNNQSESKMMVKTGDWYTAAYDLTHPGEHELIVLFKVKDDSKHSAKVTYMVEKKE
;
A
#
# COMPACT_ATOMS: atom_id res chain seq x y z
N MET A 1 -31.49 34.12 39.59
CA MET A 1 -31.82 33.22 38.46
C MET A 1 -32.56 34.04 37.42
N SER A 2 -31.85 34.50 36.41
CA SER A 2 -32.41 35.05 35.17
C SER A 2 -31.63 34.43 34.03
N LYS A 3 -32.38 33.78 33.14
CA LYS A 3 -31.89 33.04 31.98
C LYS A 3 -31.90 34.03 30.84
N ASP A 4 -30.76 34.26 30.19
CA ASP A 4 -30.71 34.85 28.86
C ASP A 4 -29.66 34.10 28.05
N LEU A 5 -30.16 33.17 27.24
CA LEU A 5 -29.43 32.31 26.33
C LEU A 5 -29.41 33.00 24.96
N ALA A 6 -28.31 33.67 24.63
CA ALA A 6 -28.14 34.26 23.31
C ALA A 6 -27.54 33.22 22.34
N ILE A 7 -28.37 32.67 21.46
CA ILE A 7 -27.97 31.79 20.36
C ILE A 7 -27.49 32.68 19.22
N SER A 8 -26.17 32.73 19.00
CA SER A 8 -25.57 33.40 17.85
C SER A 8 -25.44 32.42 16.69
N VAL A 9 -26.23 32.65 15.64
CA VAL A 9 -26.19 31.92 14.37
C VAL A 9 -25.18 32.63 13.47
N ILE A 10 -24.04 31.98 13.19
CA ILE A 10 -23.09 32.43 12.16
C ILE A 10 -23.28 31.54 10.93
N ILE A 11 -23.97 32.08 9.93
CA ILE A 11 -24.02 31.56 8.57
C ILE A 11 -22.81 32.15 7.84
N MET A 12 -21.80 31.35 7.52
CA MET A 12 -20.76 31.74 6.56
C MET A 12 -21.07 31.13 5.20
N LEU A 13 -21.28 32.05 4.25
CA LEU A 13 -21.60 31.81 2.85
C LEU A 13 -20.39 31.26 2.09
N LEU A 14 -20.70 30.32 1.20
CA LEU A 14 -19.82 29.72 0.19
C LEU A 14 -19.33 30.78 -0.81
N GLY A 15 -18.01 30.87 -0.98
CA GLY A 15 -17.37 31.62 -2.07
C GLY A 15 -16.71 30.65 -3.05
N ASN A 16 -17.42 30.34 -4.14
CA ASN A 16 -16.86 29.66 -5.32
C ASN A 16 -16.06 30.67 -6.15
N ILE A 17 -14.79 30.39 -6.41
CA ILE A 17 -14.02 31.07 -7.46
C ILE A 17 -13.29 30.00 -8.29
N GLN A 18 -13.71 29.81 -9.53
CA GLN A 18 -12.97 29.06 -10.55
C GLN A 18 -12.47 30.05 -11.61
N PRO A 19 -11.19 30.03 -12.01
CA PRO A 19 -10.76 30.60 -13.28
C PRO A 19 -11.01 29.59 -14.41
N SER A 20 -11.79 30.02 -15.41
CA SER A 20 -11.96 29.35 -16.70
C SER A 20 -10.77 29.63 -17.61
N TRP A 21 -10.09 28.58 -18.07
CA TRP A 21 -9.19 28.67 -19.22
C TRP A 21 -9.85 27.97 -20.41
N ALA A 22 -10.16 28.78 -21.41
CA ALA A 22 -10.58 28.33 -22.72
C ALA A 22 -9.35 27.84 -23.50
N GLY A 23 -9.46 26.63 -24.05
CA GLY A 23 -8.53 26.06 -25.02
C GLY A 23 -9.34 25.18 -25.97
N ASP A 24 -9.71 25.76 -27.11
CA ASP A 24 -10.28 25.08 -28.27
C ASP A 24 -9.23 24.16 -28.90
N GLY A 25 -9.66 22.96 -29.28
CA GLY A 25 -8.82 21.88 -29.78
C GLY A 25 -9.63 20.61 -29.95
N SER A 26 -10.57 20.64 -30.89
CA SER A 26 -11.34 19.49 -31.36
C SER A 26 -10.44 18.40 -31.95
N HIS A 27 -10.68 17.15 -31.57
CA HIS A 27 -10.81 16.01 -32.49
C HIS A 27 -11.36 14.78 -31.74
N ASP A 28 -12.20 14.08 -32.47
CA ASP A 28 -13.23 13.15 -32.01
C ASP A 28 -12.75 11.72 -31.68
N GLU A 29 -13.59 11.09 -30.85
CA GLU A 29 -13.91 9.66 -30.78
C GLU A 29 -12.96 8.62 -30.14
N LYS A 30 -13.40 8.19 -28.94
CA LYS A 30 -13.90 6.82 -28.60
C LYS A 30 -13.10 5.95 -27.60
N HIS A 31 -13.81 5.65 -26.51
CA HIS A 31 -13.77 4.49 -25.60
C HIS A 31 -12.51 4.27 -24.73
N HIS A 32 -12.62 4.48 -23.41
CA HIS A 32 -12.81 3.43 -22.40
C HIS A 32 -12.85 4.03 -20.98
N ASN A 33 -13.87 3.63 -20.22
CA ASN A 33 -14.09 4.01 -18.82
C ASN A 33 -13.09 3.32 -17.89
N ASN A 34 -12.32 4.07 -17.08
CA ASN A 34 -12.20 3.85 -15.63
C ASN A 34 -11.35 4.95 -14.96
N VAL A 35 -12.03 5.85 -14.23
CA VAL A 35 -11.83 6.18 -12.80
C VAL A 35 -10.76 5.27 -12.13
N ASP A 36 -9.67 5.69 -11.48
CA ASP A 36 -9.30 6.90 -10.74
C ASP A 36 -7.78 7.16 -10.88
N THR A 37 -7.44 8.41 -11.18
CA THR A 37 -6.14 9.03 -10.96
C THR A 37 -5.99 9.43 -9.50
N LEU A 38 -5.17 8.74 -8.70
CA LEU A 38 -4.59 9.30 -7.47
C LEU A 38 -3.22 8.65 -7.16
N TYR A 39 -2.27 9.51 -6.79
CA TYR A 39 -0.95 9.25 -6.22
C TYR A 39 0.25 8.98 -7.15
N GLU A 40 0.66 10.05 -7.85
CA GLU A 40 2.04 10.26 -8.27
C GLU A 40 2.81 10.86 -7.08
N LYS A 41 3.33 10.02 -6.19
CA LYS A 41 4.26 10.43 -5.13
C LYS A 41 5.62 9.80 -5.43
N SER A 42 6.60 10.66 -5.66
CA SER A 42 8.01 10.37 -5.88
C SER A 42 8.54 9.35 -4.85
N THR A 43 8.64 8.09 -5.24
CA THR A 43 9.38 7.08 -4.50
C THR A 43 10.84 7.19 -4.89
N GLU A 44 11.62 7.82 -4.01
CA GLU A 44 13.07 7.74 -4.04
C GLU A 44 13.45 6.25 -3.92
N TYR A 45 13.93 5.66 -5.02
CA TYR A 45 14.31 4.26 -5.12
C TYR A 45 15.55 4.00 -4.26
N MET A 46 15.34 3.75 -2.96
CA MET A 46 16.37 3.22 -2.08
C MET A 46 16.79 1.84 -2.60
N HIS A 47 18.10 1.71 -2.80
CA HIS A 47 18.84 0.57 -3.34
C HIS A 47 18.28 -0.80 -2.88
N THR A 48 17.74 -1.58 -3.81
CA THR A 48 17.30 -2.95 -3.57
C THR A 48 18.52 -3.87 -3.63
N GLU A 49 19.13 -4.21 -2.49
CA GLU A 49 20.13 -5.29 -2.47
C GLU A 49 19.41 -6.64 -2.57
N ASN A 50 19.28 -7.13 -3.80
CA ASN A 50 18.63 -8.40 -4.10
C ASN A 50 19.62 -9.55 -3.84
N MET A 51 19.94 -9.83 -2.57
CA MET A 51 20.79 -10.96 -2.21
C MET A 51 19.95 -12.23 -2.04
N LYS A 52 20.22 -13.26 -2.85
CA LYS A 52 19.82 -14.67 -2.66
C LYS A 52 18.45 -14.90 -1.99
N GLY A 53 17.38 -14.37 -2.59
CA GLY A 53 16.00 -14.67 -2.18
C GLY A 53 15.55 -14.02 -0.86
N LEU A 54 16.19 -12.92 -0.47
CA LEU A 54 15.78 -12.07 0.65
C LEU A 54 15.53 -10.65 0.12
N LEU A 55 14.35 -10.09 0.41
CA LEU A 55 14.03 -8.68 0.12
C LEU A 55 13.97 -7.93 1.44
N LEU A 56 14.63 -6.78 1.57
CA LEU A 56 14.36 -5.82 2.63
C LEU A 56 14.25 -4.43 2.01
N LYS A 57 13.03 -3.88 1.94
CA LYS A 57 12.77 -2.59 1.32
C LYS A 57 12.07 -1.65 2.28
N LYS A 58 12.48 -0.39 2.29
CA LYS A 58 11.82 0.68 3.06
C LYS A 58 11.20 1.69 2.11
N GLU A 59 9.99 2.16 2.43
CA GLU A 59 9.28 3.18 1.65
C GLU A 59 8.57 4.16 2.57
N VAL A 60 8.23 5.34 2.05
CA VAL A 60 7.40 6.33 2.76
C VAL A 60 6.14 6.61 1.96
N VAL A 61 4.98 6.25 2.50
CA VAL A 61 3.67 6.43 1.85
C VAL A 61 2.76 7.16 2.83
N ASP A 62 2.15 8.27 2.39
CA ASP A 62 1.20 9.06 3.21
C ASP A 62 1.68 9.44 4.63
N GLY A 63 2.99 9.60 4.81
CA GLY A 63 3.58 9.93 6.12
C GLY A 63 3.86 8.72 7.01
N TYR A 64 3.66 7.50 6.51
CA TYR A 64 4.03 6.24 7.15
C TYR A 64 5.36 5.74 6.62
N HIS A 65 6.22 5.28 7.52
CA HIS A 65 7.43 4.54 7.19
C HIS A 65 7.08 3.06 7.11
N LEU A 66 7.21 2.50 5.91
CA LEU A 66 6.89 1.13 5.59
C LEU A 66 8.17 0.33 5.47
N THR A 67 8.22 -0.86 6.07
CA THR A 67 9.29 -1.83 5.83
C THR A 67 8.69 -3.13 5.33
N PHE A 68 9.18 -3.59 4.18
CA PHE A 68 8.83 -4.84 3.54
C PHE A 68 10.00 -5.80 3.71
N HIS A 69 9.71 -7.02 4.13
CA HIS A 69 10.71 -8.07 4.19
C HIS A 69 10.15 -9.36 3.57
N VAL A 70 10.94 -9.99 2.70
CA VAL A 70 10.67 -11.36 2.22
C VAL A 70 11.80 -12.22 2.71
N MET A 71 11.45 -13.31 3.40
CA MET A 71 12.39 -14.33 3.82
C MET A 71 11.86 -15.71 3.48
N LYS A 72 12.75 -16.69 3.39
CA LYS A 72 12.32 -18.10 3.35
C LYS A 72 11.60 -18.43 4.66
N ALA A 73 10.46 -19.10 4.55
CA ALA A 73 9.78 -19.68 5.70
C ALA A 73 10.60 -20.85 6.25
N GLU A 74 10.56 -21.07 7.56
CA GLU A 74 11.18 -22.27 8.13
C GLU A 74 10.45 -23.52 7.64
N LYS A 75 11.23 -24.58 7.40
CA LYS A 75 10.68 -25.88 7.00
C LYS A 75 9.74 -26.32 8.13
N ASP A 76 8.48 -26.58 7.80
CA ASP A 76 7.40 -27.00 8.70
C ASP A 76 6.52 -25.88 9.32
N GLU A 77 6.82 -24.59 9.09
CA GLU A 77 5.95 -23.50 9.60
C GLU A 77 4.74 -23.19 8.71
N VAL A 78 4.81 -23.49 7.41
CA VAL A 78 3.74 -23.15 6.47
C VAL A 78 3.48 -24.30 5.49
N GLN A 79 2.21 -24.72 5.38
CA GLN A 79 1.73 -25.73 4.44
C GLN A 79 2.06 -25.34 2.98
N GLY A 80 3.23 -25.75 2.49
CA GLY A 80 3.62 -25.64 1.09
C GLY A 80 4.03 -24.25 0.59
N CYS A 81 4.10 -23.23 1.45
CA CYS A 81 4.61 -21.90 1.05
C CYS A 81 6.07 -21.75 1.49
N GLU A 82 6.97 -21.50 0.55
CA GLU A 82 8.41 -21.40 0.84
C GLU A 82 8.84 -20.02 1.35
N PHE A 83 7.99 -19.00 1.24
CA PHE A 83 8.34 -17.62 1.58
C PHE A 83 7.34 -16.98 2.54
N ARG A 84 7.87 -16.19 3.47
CA ARG A 84 7.13 -15.30 4.36
C ARG A 84 7.30 -13.87 3.87
N PHE A 85 6.18 -13.25 3.51
CA PHE A 85 6.08 -11.83 3.25
C PHE A 85 5.71 -11.10 4.54
N MET A 86 6.52 -10.13 4.91
CA MET A 86 6.44 -9.39 6.15
C MET A 86 6.33 -7.89 5.87
N PHE A 87 5.51 -7.23 6.66
CA PHE A 87 5.23 -5.81 6.57
C PHE A 87 5.27 -5.17 7.95
N ARG A 88 5.94 -4.04 8.08
CA ARG A 88 5.97 -3.22 9.29
C ARG A 88 5.61 -1.79 8.91
N VAL A 89 4.82 -1.14 9.76
CA VAL A 89 4.34 0.23 9.56
C VAL A 89 4.59 1.07 10.81
N GLU A 90 5.24 2.20 10.59
CA GLU A 90 5.57 3.18 11.62
C GLU A 90 5.09 4.56 11.22
N GLN A 91 4.81 5.39 12.22
CA GLN A 91 4.53 6.80 12.05
C GLN A 91 5.23 7.56 13.18
N ASN A 92 5.97 8.61 12.83
CA ASN A 92 6.71 9.42 13.81
C ASN A 92 7.66 8.58 14.70
N GLY A 93 8.28 7.54 14.13
CA GLY A 93 9.19 6.64 14.84
C GLY A 93 8.54 5.64 15.80
N ALA A 94 7.21 5.55 15.81
CA ALA A 94 6.46 4.60 16.64
C ALA A 94 5.66 3.61 15.80
N MET A 95 5.48 2.39 16.32
CA MET A 95 4.64 1.37 15.71
C MET A 95 3.17 1.81 15.70
N VAL A 96 2.57 1.81 14.52
CA VAL A 96 1.14 2.12 14.39
C VAL A 96 0.33 0.96 14.97
N GLN A 97 -0.63 1.27 15.85
CA GLN A 97 -1.46 0.27 16.53
C GLN A 97 -2.80 0.08 15.80
N ASN A 98 -3.43 -1.07 16.04
CA ASN A 98 -4.75 -1.43 15.49
C ASN A 98 -4.84 -1.36 13.95
N VAL A 99 -3.74 -1.65 13.26
CA VAL A 99 -3.72 -1.71 11.79
C VAL A 99 -4.30 -3.03 11.32
N ILE A 100 -5.22 -2.98 10.37
CA ILE A 100 -5.69 -4.13 9.60
C ILE A 100 -4.89 -4.18 8.31
N VAL A 101 -4.28 -5.32 8.01
CA VAL A 101 -3.40 -5.46 6.84
C VAL A 101 -3.85 -6.63 5.99
N ASN A 102 -4.09 -6.35 4.70
CA ASN A 102 -4.22 -7.35 3.66
C ASN A 102 -3.03 -7.25 2.72
N SER A 103 -2.67 -8.38 2.12
CA SER A 103 -1.65 -8.46 1.10
C SER A 103 -2.20 -9.13 -0.14
N ARG A 104 -1.64 -8.77 -1.29
CA ARG A 104 -1.87 -9.40 -2.58
C ARG A 104 -0.54 -9.63 -3.26
N VAL A 105 -0.37 -10.79 -3.86
CA VAL A 105 0.76 -11.09 -4.73
C VAL A 105 0.22 -11.28 -6.14
N ARG A 106 0.84 -10.62 -7.12
CA ARG A 106 0.70 -10.96 -8.53
C ARG A 106 1.98 -11.66 -8.99
N HIS A 107 1.82 -12.87 -9.48
CA HIS A 107 2.92 -13.70 -9.94
C HIS A 107 3.29 -13.38 -11.40
N PRO A 108 4.49 -13.79 -11.86
CA PRO A 108 4.95 -13.60 -13.25
C PRO A 108 4.00 -14.21 -14.29
N ASN A 109 3.27 -15.27 -13.91
CA ASN A 109 2.29 -15.95 -14.75
C ASN A 109 0.91 -15.25 -14.79
N ASN A 110 0.80 -14.01 -14.28
CA ASN A 110 -0.43 -13.23 -14.12
C ASN A 110 -1.48 -13.81 -13.15
N GLN A 111 -1.18 -14.89 -12.44
CA GLN A 111 -2.02 -15.34 -11.34
C GLN A 111 -1.87 -14.38 -10.16
N SER A 112 -2.89 -14.33 -9.31
CA SER A 112 -2.82 -13.52 -8.09
C SER A 112 -3.49 -14.23 -6.93
N GLU A 113 -2.90 -14.10 -5.75
CA GLU A 113 -3.49 -14.51 -4.49
C GLU A 113 -3.54 -13.33 -3.51
N SER A 114 -4.50 -13.35 -2.59
CA SER A 114 -4.63 -12.32 -1.57
C SER A 114 -4.86 -12.96 -0.21
N LYS A 115 -4.17 -12.47 0.82
CA LYS A 115 -4.23 -13.01 2.18
C LYS A 115 -4.29 -11.86 3.19
N MET A 116 -5.13 -12.01 4.20
CA MET A 116 -5.04 -11.18 5.39
C MET A 116 -3.73 -11.51 6.11
N MET A 117 -3.01 -10.48 6.54
CA MET A 117 -1.74 -10.65 7.25
C MET A 117 -2.00 -10.77 8.75
N VAL A 118 -1.26 -11.67 9.40
CA VAL A 118 -1.33 -11.91 10.84
C VAL A 118 -0.26 -11.09 11.55
N LYS A 119 -0.63 -10.39 12.63
CA LYS A 119 0.34 -9.66 13.45
C LYS A 119 1.18 -10.64 14.29
N THR A 120 2.49 -10.55 14.18
CA THR A 120 3.50 -11.34 14.88
C THR A 120 4.59 -10.39 15.40
N GLY A 121 4.49 -10.02 16.68
CA GLY A 121 5.33 -8.96 17.26
C GLY A 121 5.08 -7.62 16.55
N ASP A 122 6.15 -7.02 16.03
CA ASP A 122 6.12 -5.75 15.28
C ASP A 122 5.81 -5.93 13.79
N TRP A 123 5.65 -7.16 13.31
CA TRP A 123 5.45 -7.47 11.91
C TRP A 123 4.04 -7.97 11.64
N TYR A 124 3.54 -7.68 10.45
CA TYR A 124 2.39 -8.33 9.84
C TYR A 124 2.93 -9.34 8.84
N THR A 125 2.45 -10.58 8.88
CA THR A 125 3.03 -11.68 8.11
C THR A 125 1.97 -12.45 7.33
N ALA A 126 2.32 -12.87 6.12
CA ALA A 126 1.57 -13.81 5.31
C ALA A 126 2.55 -14.64 4.49
N ALA A 127 2.20 -15.89 4.22
CA ALA A 127 3.05 -16.78 3.46
C ALA A 127 2.56 -16.93 2.02
N TYR A 128 3.50 -17.01 1.08
CA TYR A 128 3.23 -17.05 -0.35
C TYR A 128 4.18 -18.04 -1.04
N ASP A 129 3.71 -18.63 -2.14
CA ASP A 129 4.58 -19.35 -3.04
C ASP A 129 5.20 -18.38 -4.05
N LEU A 130 6.41 -17.94 -3.75
CA LEU A 130 7.20 -17.05 -4.60
C LEU A 130 8.28 -17.82 -5.37
N THR A 131 8.10 -19.12 -5.63
CA THR A 131 9.09 -19.94 -6.34
C THR A 131 9.08 -19.74 -7.86
N HIS A 132 7.98 -19.21 -8.41
CA HIS A 132 7.86 -18.94 -9.85
C HIS A 132 8.95 -17.98 -10.33
N PRO A 133 9.80 -18.35 -11.30
CA PRO A 133 10.82 -17.46 -11.85
C PRO A 133 10.20 -16.22 -12.50
N GLY A 134 10.83 -15.07 -12.29
CA GLY A 134 10.41 -13.78 -12.81
C GLY A 134 9.99 -12.79 -11.73
N GLU A 135 9.32 -11.74 -12.17
CA GLU A 135 8.91 -10.63 -11.32
C GLU A 135 7.57 -10.89 -10.62
N HIS A 136 7.59 -10.83 -9.28
CA HIS A 136 6.38 -10.80 -8.45
C HIS A 136 6.10 -9.38 -7.98
N GLU A 137 4.85 -8.93 -8.09
CA GLU A 137 4.38 -7.70 -7.46
C GLU A 137 3.77 -8.03 -6.09
N LEU A 138 4.39 -7.53 -5.03
CA LEU A 138 3.92 -7.67 -3.66
C LEU A 138 3.22 -6.38 -3.23
N ILE A 139 1.91 -6.45 -3.01
CA ILE A 139 1.06 -5.31 -2.68
C ILE A 139 0.56 -5.47 -1.26
N VAL A 140 0.65 -4.39 -0.47
CA VAL A 140 0.02 -4.29 0.84
C VAL A 140 -1.11 -3.27 0.78
N LEU A 141 -2.23 -3.60 1.40
CA LEU A 141 -3.33 -2.69 1.69
C LEU A 141 -3.51 -2.66 3.19
N PHE A 142 -3.40 -1.48 3.80
CA PHE A 142 -3.55 -1.35 5.25
C PHE A 142 -4.53 -0.26 5.62
N LYS A 143 -5.28 -0.49 6.70
CA LYS A 143 -6.24 0.44 7.29
C LYS A 143 -5.80 0.79 8.70
N VAL A 144 -5.73 2.08 9.00
CA VAL A 144 -5.40 2.61 10.33
C VAL A 144 -6.68 3.07 11.06
N LYS A 145 -6.54 3.59 12.29
CA LYS A 145 -7.66 3.82 13.24
C LYS A 145 -8.73 4.80 12.72
N ASP A 146 -8.37 5.71 11.85
CA ASP A 146 -9.27 6.69 11.21
C ASP A 146 -10.04 6.11 10.00
N ASP A 147 -9.92 4.80 9.79
CA ASP A 147 -10.46 4.08 8.63
C ASP A 147 -9.86 4.47 7.27
N SER A 148 -8.82 5.30 7.26
CA SER A 148 -8.05 5.64 6.07
C SER A 148 -7.36 4.39 5.53
N LYS A 149 -7.51 4.18 4.20
CA LYS A 149 -6.91 3.07 3.48
C LYS A 149 -5.68 3.56 2.75
N HIS A 150 -4.61 2.79 2.87
CA HIS A 150 -3.33 3.06 2.23
C HIS A 150 -2.90 1.81 1.45
N SER A 151 -2.11 2.02 0.40
CA SER A 151 -1.54 0.92 -0.36
C SER A 151 -0.10 1.22 -0.75
N ALA A 152 0.70 0.17 -0.80
CA ALA A 152 2.08 0.23 -1.23
C ALA A 152 2.45 -1.06 -1.98
N LYS A 153 3.40 -0.96 -2.90
CA LYS A 153 3.80 -2.05 -3.79
C LYS A 153 5.31 -2.14 -3.85
N VAL A 154 5.83 -3.37 -3.71
CA VAL A 154 7.23 -3.67 -3.92
C VAL A 154 7.38 -4.83 -4.91
N THR A 155 8.48 -4.82 -5.65
CA THR A 155 8.81 -5.87 -6.61
C THR A 155 9.78 -6.87 -5.99
N TYR A 156 9.52 -8.16 -6.19
CA TYR A 156 10.40 -9.25 -5.80
C TYR A 156 10.75 -10.11 -7.01
N MET A 157 12.04 -10.14 -7.39
CA MET A 157 12.52 -10.88 -8.55
C MET A 157 13.10 -12.24 -8.13
N VAL A 158 12.65 -13.29 -8.81
CA VAL A 158 13.13 -14.66 -8.59
C VAL A 158 13.88 -15.11 -9.85
N GLU A 159 15.18 -15.38 -9.70
CA GLU A 159 15.99 -15.86 -10.81
C GLU A 159 15.64 -17.32 -11.16
N LYS A 160 15.66 -17.63 -12.45
CA LYS A 160 15.55 -19.01 -12.93
C LYS A 160 16.84 -19.74 -12.55
N LYS A 161 16.73 -20.87 -11.86
CA LYS A 161 17.87 -21.77 -11.68
C LYS A 161 18.19 -22.42 -13.02
N GLU A 162 19.43 -22.26 -13.50
CA GLU A 162 19.98 -22.97 -14.65
C GLU A 162 20.28 -24.44 -14.34
#